data_AF-A0A972LT40-F1
#
_entry.id   AF-A0A972LT40-F1
#
_cell.length_a   1.000
_cell.length_b   1.000
_cell.length_c   1.000
_cell.angle_alpha   90.00
_cell.angle_beta   90.00
_cell.angle_gamma   90.00
#
_symmetry.space_group_name_H-M   'P 1'
#
loop_
_entity.id
_entity.type
_entity.pdbx_description
1 polymer ?
#
loop_
_entity_poly.entity_id
_entity_poly.type
_entity_poly.pdbx_seq_one_letter_code
_entity_poly.pdbx_strand_id
1 'polypeptide(L)'
;MGVGGVALACLLQQERLLAKPAGVGTASQVFDMKPRPTHFAPRANAMISMFMHGGPSHVDLMDPKPELSRHDGSEYSGDVTFSFVKRASKTLMGSPWKFKPRGECGTEISELLPHLANIVDDICVVRSMFTGANGHEVSIRYWHGGIPAVLGRPTLGSWITYALGSESQDLPAYMVLTDPGGHPVDGVHNWTNGWMPPLFQGTVLRPTEPRILNLQPPAHLKGELQQQNLALLGQLNRNHSEQHPGETDLEARIASYELAARMQVAATAALDISDESESTLKMYGIDQPETKEYGTRC
;
A
#
# COMPACT_ATOMS: atom_id res chain seq x y z
N MET A 1 11.40 3.61 41.28
CA MET A 1 11.24 3.41 39.82
C MET A 1 9.76 3.35 39.53
N GLY A 2 9.17 4.43 39.02
CA GLY A 2 7.75 4.44 38.64
C GLY A 2 7.55 3.97 37.19
N VAL A 3 6.32 3.61 36.83
CA VAL A 3 5.96 3.15 35.47
C VAL A 3 6.41 4.17 34.40
N GLY A 4 6.31 5.47 34.69
CA GLY A 4 6.78 6.54 33.79
C GLY A 4 8.29 6.54 33.55
N GLY A 5 9.10 6.14 34.54
CA GLY A 5 10.56 6.04 34.36
C GLY A 5 10.96 4.84 33.50
N VAL A 6 10.23 3.73 33.61
CA VAL A 6 10.41 2.56 32.74
C VAL A 6 9.95 2.86 31.32
N ALA A 7 8.81 3.53 31.17
CA ALA A 7 8.32 3.98 29.86
C ALA A 7 9.31 4.93 29.18
N LEU A 8 9.83 5.94 29.90
CA LEU A 8 10.83 6.86 29.35
C LEU A 8 12.13 6.14 28.98
N ALA A 9 12.64 5.27 29.84
CA ALA A 9 13.85 4.48 29.53
C ALA A 9 13.63 3.59 28.29
N CYS A 10 12.45 3.00 28.15
CA CYS A 10 12.07 2.22 26.97
C CYS A 10 12.02 3.09 25.70
N LEU A 11 11.40 4.28 25.77
CA LEU A 11 11.35 5.24 24.65
C LEU A 11 12.75 5.70 24.25
N LEU A 12 13.60 6.09 25.22
CA LEU A 12 14.99 6.50 24.96
C LEU A 12 15.83 5.38 24.34
N GLN A 13 15.59 4.12 24.74
CA GLN A 13 16.24 2.96 24.14
C GLN A 13 15.74 2.70 22.71
N GLN A 14 14.44 2.87 22.45
CA GLN A 14 13.83 2.70 21.13
C GLN A 14 14.31 3.78 20.14
N GLU A 15 14.40 5.04 20.59
CA GLU A 15 14.90 6.17 19.79
C GLU A 15 16.44 6.19 19.65
N ARG A 16 17.13 5.17 20.19
CA ARG A 16 18.61 5.06 20.19
C ARG A 16 19.31 6.26 20.83
N LEU A 17 18.64 6.92 21.79
CA LEU A 17 19.19 8.05 22.56
C LEU A 17 20.07 7.59 23.74
N LEU A 18 20.11 6.29 24.01
CA LEU A 18 21.05 5.68 24.96
C LEU A 18 22.32 5.21 24.25
N ALA A 19 23.48 5.54 24.81
CA ALA A 19 24.78 5.13 24.28
C ALA A 19 24.89 3.59 24.20
N LYS A 20 25.23 3.06 23.02
CA LYS A 20 25.49 1.62 22.83
C LYS A 20 26.88 1.27 23.37
N PRO A 21 27.02 0.25 24.25
CA PRO A 21 28.32 -0.35 24.52
C PRO A 21 28.86 -0.99 23.24
N ALA A 22 30.16 -0.83 22.97
CA ALA A 22 30.83 -1.45 21.84
C ALA A 22 30.96 -2.98 22.05
N GLY A 23 30.01 -3.74 21.51
CA GLY A 23 30.05 -5.20 21.44
C GLY A 23 29.74 -5.66 20.03
N VAL A 24 30.76 -6.17 19.33
CA VAL A 24 30.62 -6.84 18.03
C VAL A 24 30.07 -8.24 18.30
N GLY A 25 28.75 -8.37 18.30
CA GLY A 25 28.06 -9.65 18.18
C GLY A 25 27.46 -9.73 16.79
N THR A 26 27.59 -10.88 16.13
CA THR A 26 26.73 -11.27 15.00
C THR A 26 25.29 -11.24 15.50
N ALA A 27 24.65 -10.09 15.41
CA ALA A 27 23.28 -9.90 15.87
C ALA A 27 22.40 -10.83 15.02
N SER A 28 21.64 -11.69 15.70
CA SER A 28 20.44 -12.28 15.11
C SER A 28 19.69 -11.14 14.41
N GLN A 29 19.34 -11.33 13.15
CA GLN A 29 18.71 -10.30 12.34
C GLN A 29 17.27 -10.13 12.83
N VAL A 30 17.09 -9.35 13.90
CA VAL A 30 15.78 -9.05 14.45
C VAL A 30 15.04 -8.19 13.43
N PHE A 31 13.95 -8.71 12.89
CA PHE A 31 13.07 -7.97 12.01
C PHE A 31 12.01 -7.26 12.85
N ASP A 32 12.13 -5.94 12.96
CA ASP A 32 11.13 -5.07 13.57
C ASP A 32 10.63 -3.98 12.60
N MET A 33 9.54 -3.32 12.99
CA MET A 33 8.96 -2.16 12.30
C MET A 33 9.42 -0.84 12.91
N LYS A 34 10.51 -0.81 13.68
CA LYS A 34 10.95 0.45 14.28
C LYS A 34 11.49 1.38 13.20
N PRO A 35 11.33 2.71 13.35
CA PRO A 35 11.90 3.68 12.42
C PRO A 35 13.41 3.46 12.26
N ARG A 36 13.87 3.53 11.01
CA ARG A 36 15.28 3.32 10.65
C ARG A 36 15.92 4.63 10.21
N PRO A 37 17.20 4.89 10.57
CA PRO A 37 17.88 6.09 10.13
C PRO A 37 18.04 6.09 8.62
N THR A 38 17.74 7.21 7.98
CA THR A 38 17.86 7.42 6.54
C THR A 38 19.22 8.01 6.17
N HIS A 39 19.68 7.77 4.94
CA HIS A 39 20.92 8.38 4.43
C HIS A 39 20.81 9.91 4.28
N PHE A 40 19.60 10.42 4.06
CA PHE A 40 19.31 11.84 3.90
C PHE A 40 18.13 12.24 4.79
N ALA A 41 18.08 13.52 5.19
CA ALA A 41 16.91 14.06 5.89
C ALA A 41 15.66 13.88 5.01
N PRO A 42 14.58 13.26 5.51
CA PRO A 42 13.36 13.06 4.74
C PRO A 42 12.73 14.41 4.39
N ARG A 43 12.18 14.50 3.16
CA ARG A 43 11.42 15.68 2.69
C ARG A 43 9.91 15.44 2.69
N ALA A 44 9.48 14.22 2.97
CA ALA A 44 8.09 13.80 3.08
C ALA A 44 7.95 12.84 4.27
N ASN A 45 6.79 12.84 4.90
CA ASN A 45 6.44 11.98 6.03
C ASN A 45 5.60 10.75 5.61
N ALA A 46 4.89 10.83 4.48
CA ALA A 46 4.03 9.75 3.99
C ALA A 46 4.08 9.64 2.45
N MET A 47 3.80 8.43 1.96
CA MET A 47 3.56 8.15 0.54
C MET A 47 2.15 7.56 0.38
N ILE A 48 1.27 8.25 -0.34
CA ILE A 48 -0.03 7.73 -0.74
C ILE A 48 0.09 7.30 -2.21
N SER A 49 -0.12 6.02 -2.47
CA SER A 49 -0.04 5.45 -3.82
C SER A 49 -1.42 4.95 -4.26
N MET A 50 -2.01 5.63 -5.24
CA MET A 50 -3.28 5.24 -5.83
C MET A 50 -3.02 4.48 -7.14
N PHE A 51 -3.21 3.16 -7.13
CA PHE A 51 -3.11 2.33 -8.34
C PHE A 51 -4.51 2.03 -8.89
N MET A 52 -4.89 2.74 -9.96
CA MET A 52 -6.22 2.68 -10.54
C MET A 52 -6.33 1.54 -11.57
N HIS A 53 -6.42 0.30 -11.08
CA HIS A 53 -6.59 -0.89 -11.94
C HIS A 53 -7.91 -0.79 -12.74
N GLY A 54 -7.81 -0.87 -14.07
CA GLY A 54 -8.97 -0.68 -14.95
C GLY A 54 -9.47 0.78 -15.03
N GLY A 55 -8.69 1.72 -14.51
CA GLY A 55 -8.99 3.15 -14.59
C GLY A 55 -8.95 3.71 -16.01
N PRO A 56 -9.36 4.97 -16.19
CA PRO A 56 -9.38 5.62 -17.50
C PRO A 56 -8.00 5.66 -18.15
N SER A 57 -7.96 5.62 -19.48
CA SER A 57 -6.72 5.64 -20.25
C SER A 57 -5.94 6.92 -19.97
N HIS A 58 -4.63 6.82 -19.74
CA HIS A 58 -3.74 7.98 -19.62
C HIS A 58 -3.83 8.93 -20.82
N VAL A 59 -4.06 8.38 -22.03
CA VAL A 59 -4.25 9.14 -23.28
C VAL A 59 -5.50 10.03 -23.22
N ASP A 60 -6.51 9.63 -22.46
CA ASP A 60 -7.76 10.37 -22.25
C ASP A 60 -7.70 11.35 -21.08
N LEU A 61 -6.64 11.31 -20.27
CA LEU A 61 -6.53 12.06 -19.02
C LEU A 61 -5.47 13.16 -19.08
N MET A 62 -4.20 12.76 -19.22
CA MET A 62 -3.04 13.63 -18.99
C MET A 62 -1.93 13.43 -20.01
N ASP A 63 -2.16 12.69 -21.10
CA ASP A 63 -1.14 12.42 -22.13
C ASP A 63 -1.77 12.43 -23.53
N PRO A 64 -2.28 13.58 -24.00
CA PRO A 64 -2.89 13.67 -25.32
C PRO A 64 -1.90 13.22 -26.40
N LYS A 65 -2.40 12.46 -27.37
CA LYS A 65 -1.62 11.93 -28.50
C LYS A 65 -2.12 12.54 -29.81
N PRO A 66 -1.64 13.73 -30.23
CA PRO A 66 -2.13 14.41 -31.43
C PRO A 66 -2.08 13.56 -32.71
N GLU A 67 -1.04 12.74 -32.89
CA GLU A 67 -0.96 11.82 -34.04
C GLU A 67 -2.08 10.77 -34.00
N LEU A 68 -2.37 10.20 -32.82
CA LEU A 68 -3.46 9.25 -32.67
C LEU A 68 -4.80 9.89 -33.04
N SER A 69 -5.03 11.13 -32.61
CA SER A 69 -6.24 11.89 -32.97
C SER A 69 -6.33 12.18 -34.48
N ARG A 70 -5.22 12.46 -35.17
CA ARG A 70 -5.23 12.66 -36.64
C ARG A 70 -5.56 11.39 -37.41
N HIS A 71 -5.16 10.25 -36.86
CA HIS A 71 -5.39 8.93 -37.45
C HIS A 71 -6.65 8.23 -36.93
N ASP A 72 -7.51 8.94 -36.19
CA ASP A 72 -8.74 8.39 -35.65
C ASP A 72 -9.61 7.76 -36.75
N GLY A 73 -10.10 6.54 -36.48
CA GLY A 73 -10.89 5.75 -37.42
C GLY A 73 -10.10 5.08 -38.56
N SER A 74 -8.81 5.39 -38.73
CA SER A 74 -7.96 4.72 -39.72
C SER A 74 -7.40 3.38 -39.20
N GLU A 75 -7.04 2.48 -40.11
CA GLU A 75 -6.38 1.23 -39.73
C GLU A 75 -4.86 1.42 -39.58
N TYR A 76 -4.31 0.91 -38.47
CA TYR A 76 -2.87 0.87 -38.27
C TYR A 76 -2.21 -0.13 -39.23
N SER A 77 -1.27 0.35 -40.04
CA SER A 77 -0.62 -0.43 -41.10
C SER A 77 0.46 -1.41 -40.58
N GLY A 78 0.90 -1.26 -39.33
CA GLY A 78 1.92 -2.12 -38.74
C GLY A 78 1.36 -3.42 -38.15
N ASP A 79 2.27 -4.25 -37.66
CA ASP A 79 1.91 -5.43 -36.91
C ASP A 79 1.49 -5.08 -35.49
N VAL A 80 0.42 -5.71 -35.01
CA VAL A 80 -0.12 -5.53 -33.66
C VAL A 80 -0.29 -6.90 -33.04
N THR A 81 0.32 -7.11 -31.88
CA THR A 81 0.10 -8.31 -31.07
C THR A 81 -1.14 -8.11 -30.22
N PHE A 82 -2.15 -8.96 -30.43
CA PHE A 82 -3.39 -8.92 -29.66
C PHE A 82 -3.38 -9.95 -28.53
N SER A 83 -3.63 -9.51 -27.30
CA SER A 83 -3.85 -10.41 -26.17
C SER A 83 -5.23 -11.10 -26.24
N PHE A 84 -6.22 -10.47 -26.90
CA PHE A 84 -7.58 -10.99 -27.05
C PHE A 84 -8.03 -11.00 -28.52
N VAL A 85 -7.76 -12.11 -29.22
CA VAL A 85 -8.00 -12.25 -30.66
C VAL A 85 -9.47 -12.03 -31.07
N LYS A 86 -10.43 -12.38 -30.20
CA LYS A 86 -11.87 -12.27 -30.49
C LYS A 86 -12.41 -10.83 -30.57
N ARG A 87 -11.65 -9.84 -30.08
CA ARG A 87 -12.00 -8.40 -30.14
C ARG A 87 -10.86 -7.57 -30.73
N ALA A 88 -9.98 -8.21 -31.49
CA ALA A 88 -8.85 -7.55 -32.11
C ALA A 88 -9.33 -6.54 -33.17
N SER A 89 -8.93 -5.29 -33.03
CA SER A 89 -9.12 -4.24 -34.04
C SER A 89 -7.80 -3.51 -34.22
N LYS A 90 -7.44 -3.24 -35.48
CA LYS A 90 -6.33 -2.33 -35.83
C LYS A 90 -6.82 -0.89 -36.05
N THR A 91 -8.12 -0.64 -35.90
CA THR A 91 -8.65 0.72 -35.99
C THR A 91 -8.10 1.55 -34.84
N LEU A 92 -7.43 2.64 -35.19
CA LEU A 92 -6.93 3.61 -34.25
C LEU A 92 -8.10 4.43 -33.70
N MET A 93 -8.11 4.63 -32.38
CA MET A 93 -9.11 5.43 -31.68
C MET A 93 -8.42 6.62 -31.03
N GLY A 94 -8.68 7.81 -31.56
CA GLY A 94 -8.32 9.07 -30.94
C GLY A 94 -9.09 9.29 -29.64
N SER A 95 -8.52 10.07 -28.72
CA SER A 95 -9.26 10.49 -27.54
C SER A 95 -10.47 11.35 -27.96
N PRO A 96 -11.70 11.03 -27.50
CA PRO A 96 -12.88 11.83 -27.82
C PRO A 96 -13.00 13.10 -26.95
N TRP A 97 -12.10 13.27 -25.98
CA TRP A 97 -12.15 14.31 -24.97
C TRP A 97 -11.35 15.55 -25.37
N LYS A 98 -11.76 16.70 -24.84
CA LYS A 98 -11.05 17.96 -25.09
C LYS A 98 -9.93 18.16 -24.08
N PHE A 99 -8.79 18.62 -24.59
CA PHE A 99 -7.61 18.98 -23.81
C PHE A 99 -7.40 20.48 -23.86
N LYS A 100 -6.92 21.04 -22.75
CA LYS A 100 -6.50 22.44 -22.69
C LYS A 100 -5.20 22.52 -21.89
N PRO A 101 -4.24 23.39 -22.28
CA PRO A 101 -3.14 23.76 -21.41
C PRO A 101 -3.67 24.31 -20.08
N ARG A 102 -3.12 23.86 -18.97
CA ARG A 102 -3.48 24.26 -17.61
C ARG A 102 -2.25 24.77 -16.86
N GLY A 103 -2.50 25.65 -15.89
CA GLY A 103 -1.44 26.22 -15.06
C GLY A 103 -0.43 27.05 -15.84
N GLU A 104 0.64 27.42 -15.17
CA GLU A 104 1.83 28.06 -15.76
C GLU A 104 2.71 27.03 -16.49
N CYS A 105 2.69 25.77 -16.05
CA CYS A 105 3.45 24.68 -16.69
C CYS A 105 2.94 24.34 -18.09
N GLY A 106 1.71 24.75 -18.44
CA GLY A 106 1.11 24.51 -19.74
C GLY A 106 0.76 23.04 -20.01
N THR A 107 0.77 22.18 -18.99
CA THR A 107 0.44 20.76 -19.13
C THR A 107 -0.99 20.62 -19.66
N GLU A 108 -1.15 19.91 -20.77
CA GLU A 108 -2.47 19.62 -21.33
C GLU A 108 -3.20 18.57 -20.48
N ILE A 109 -4.35 18.96 -19.93
CA ILE A 109 -5.21 18.11 -19.11
C ILE A 109 -6.59 18.02 -19.76
N SER A 110 -7.15 16.80 -19.73
CA SER A 110 -8.50 16.49 -20.21
C SER A 110 -9.58 17.20 -19.42
N GLU A 111 -10.70 17.50 -20.07
CA GLU A 111 -11.91 18.02 -19.42
C GLU A 111 -12.49 17.06 -18.36
N LEU A 112 -12.07 15.79 -18.36
CA LEU A 112 -12.43 14.79 -17.35
C LEU A 112 -11.82 15.03 -15.96
N LEU A 113 -10.77 15.86 -15.87
CA LEU A 113 -10.05 16.12 -14.62
C LEU A 113 -10.12 17.60 -14.21
N PRO A 114 -11.33 18.17 -14.04
CA PRO A 114 -11.51 19.61 -13.85
C PRO A 114 -10.90 20.12 -12.53
N HIS A 115 -10.91 19.30 -11.48
CA HIS A 115 -10.33 19.67 -10.18
C HIS A 115 -8.81 19.53 -10.17
N LEU A 116 -8.28 18.45 -10.79
CA LEU A 116 -6.83 18.25 -10.91
C LEU A 116 -6.18 19.36 -11.75
N ALA A 117 -6.88 19.83 -12.79
CA ALA A 117 -6.45 20.93 -13.63
C ALA A 117 -6.16 22.24 -12.87
N ASN A 118 -6.77 22.45 -11.69
CA ASN A 118 -6.55 23.66 -10.88
C ASN A 118 -5.26 23.61 -10.05
N ILE A 119 -4.65 22.43 -9.91
CA ILE A 119 -3.44 22.22 -9.10
C ILE A 119 -2.30 21.60 -9.94
N VAL A 120 -2.38 21.70 -11.27
CA VAL A 120 -1.44 21.01 -12.17
C VAL A 120 0.02 21.47 -11.99
N ASP A 121 0.23 22.71 -11.57
CA ASP A 121 1.57 23.26 -11.32
C ASP A 121 2.24 22.65 -10.08
N ASP A 122 1.45 22.07 -9.18
CA ASP A 122 1.92 21.34 -7.99
C ASP A 122 2.12 19.83 -8.27
N ILE A 123 1.85 19.38 -9.50
CA ILE A 123 1.89 17.97 -9.88
C ILE A 123 3.01 17.71 -10.88
N CYS A 124 3.81 16.68 -10.61
CA CYS A 124 4.75 16.14 -11.59
C CYS A 124 4.07 15.05 -12.42
N VAL A 125 3.84 15.33 -13.70
CA VAL A 125 3.29 14.35 -14.65
C VAL A 125 4.44 13.64 -15.39
N VAL A 126 4.53 12.33 -15.25
CA VAL A 126 5.55 11.50 -15.94
C VAL A 126 4.93 10.80 -17.14
N ARG A 127 5.19 11.31 -18.35
CA ARG A 127 4.74 10.72 -19.63
C ARG A 127 5.78 9.81 -20.29
N SER A 128 6.99 9.73 -19.73
CA SER A 128 8.11 8.98 -20.29
C SER A 128 8.14 7.49 -19.93
N MET A 129 7.18 7.02 -19.13
CA MET A 129 7.12 5.61 -18.72
C MET A 129 6.55 4.77 -19.86
N PHE A 130 7.29 3.72 -20.23
CA PHE A 130 6.83 2.71 -21.17
C PHE A 130 7.34 1.33 -20.74
N THR A 131 6.65 0.28 -21.16
CA THR A 131 7.07 -1.11 -20.94
C THR A 131 7.04 -1.86 -22.28
N GLY A 132 7.75 -2.99 -22.34
CA GLY A 132 7.76 -3.86 -23.53
C GLY A 132 6.65 -4.92 -23.54
N ALA A 133 5.62 -4.79 -22.70
CA ALA A 133 4.59 -5.81 -22.52
C ALA A 133 3.19 -5.20 -22.58
N ASN A 134 2.28 -5.89 -23.28
CA ASN A 134 0.88 -5.49 -23.43
C ASN A 134 -0.08 -6.26 -22.49
N GLY A 135 0.45 -7.16 -21.64
CA GLY A 135 -0.33 -7.93 -20.67
C GLY A 135 -0.59 -7.14 -19.39
N HIS A 136 -1.79 -7.31 -18.81
CA HIS A 136 -2.19 -6.67 -17.56
C HIS A 136 -1.31 -7.13 -16.39
N GLU A 137 -1.17 -8.44 -16.19
CA GLU A 137 -0.37 -9.06 -15.12
C GLU A 137 1.08 -8.56 -15.16
N VAL A 138 1.67 -8.55 -16.36
CA VAL A 138 3.07 -8.20 -16.58
C VAL A 138 3.32 -6.72 -16.29
N SER A 139 2.41 -5.85 -16.74
CA SER A 139 2.48 -4.40 -16.51
C SER A 139 2.34 -4.04 -15.03
N ILE A 140 1.46 -4.74 -14.31
CA ILE A 140 1.29 -4.52 -12.87
C ILE A 140 2.56 -4.94 -12.11
N ARG A 141 3.21 -6.03 -12.50
CA ARG A 141 4.50 -6.46 -11.91
C ARG A 141 5.64 -5.50 -12.20
N TYR A 142 5.67 -4.86 -13.38
CA TYR A 142 6.61 -3.75 -13.62
C TYR A 142 6.40 -2.63 -12.59
N TRP A 143 5.15 -2.24 -12.37
CA TRP A 143 4.82 -1.14 -11.46
C TRP A 143 5.17 -1.45 -10.01
N HIS A 144 4.74 -2.62 -9.49
CA HIS A 144 4.94 -2.95 -8.09
C HIS A 144 6.31 -3.57 -7.78
N GLY A 145 6.89 -4.36 -8.68
CA GLY A 145 8.09 -5.17 -8.44
C GLY A 145 9.31 -4.83 -9.31
N GLY A 146 9.16 -3.93 -10.29
CA GLY A 146 10.22 -3.44 -11.18
C GLY A 146 10.68 -4.43 -12.27
N ILE A 147 10.67 -5.73 -12.00
CA ILE A 147 11.11 -6.79 -12.92
C ILE A 147 9.95 -7.77 -13.13
N PRO A 148 9.29 -7.77 -14.30
CA PRO A 148 8.01 -8.46 -14.47
C PRO A 148 8.14 -9.99 -14.63
N ALA A 149 9.30 -10.47 -15.06
CA ALA A 149 9.56 -11.87 -15.36
C ALA A 149 9.85 -12.70 -14.11
N VAL A 150 10.07 -12.06 -12.97
CA VAL A 150 10.42 -12.72 -11.71
C VAL A 150 9.22 -12.64 -10.78
N LEU A 151 8.59 -13.79 -10.54
CA LEU A 151 7.46 -13.92 -9.61
C LEU A 151 7.95 -13.90 -8.15
N GLY A 152 7.07 -13.51 -7.24
CA GLY A 152 7.35 -13.53 -5.79
C GLY A 152 8.35 -12.48 -5.34
N ARG A 153 8.55 -11.40 -6.11
CA ARG A 153 9.36 -10.25 -5.67
C ARG A 153 8.61 -9.42 -4.64
N PRO A 154 9.31 -8.89 -3.62
CA PRO A 154 8.73 -7.89 -2.73
C PRO A 154 8.31 -6.66 -3.53
N THR A 155 7.13 -6.16 -3.21
CA THR A 155 6.54 -4.97 -3.83
C THR A 155 7.14 -3.68 -3.28
N LEU A 156 6.92 -2.56 -3.96
CA LEU A 156 7.39 -1.23 -3.55
C LEU A 156 7.04 -0.92 -2.08
N GLY A 157 5.80 -1.18 -1.65
CA GLY A 157 5.38 -0.96 -0.26
C GLY A 157 6.14 -1.82 0.75
N SER A 158 6.48 -3.06 0.37
CA SER A 158 7.31 -3.94 1.21
C SER A 158 8.75 -3.44 1.30
N TRP A 159 9.33 -2.94 0.20
CA TRP A 159 10.67 -2.34 0.21
C TRP A 159 10.74 -1.06 1.03
N ILE A 160 9.72 -0.21 0.95
CA ILE A 160 9.67 1.04 1.72
C ILE A 160 9.57 0.74 3.21
N THR A 161 8.66 -0.14 3.62
CA THR A 161 8.51 -0.51 5.03
C THR A 161 9.72 -1.26 5.57
N TYR A 162 10.34 -2.12 4.76
CA TYR A 162 11.63 -2.71 5.10
C TYR A 162 12.73 -1.64 5.26
N ALA A 163 12.81 -0.66 4.38
CA ALA A 163 13.89 0.34 4.45
C ALA A 163 13.70 1.34 5.59
N LEU A 164 12.47 1.76 5.87
CA LEU A 164 12.17 2.90 6.75
C LEU A 164 11.54 2.50 8.08
N GLY A 165 10.90 1.32 8.16
CA GLY A 165 10.08 0.94 9.30
C GLY A 165 8.74 1.68 9.32
N SER A 166 8.20 1.87 10.52
CA SER A 166 6.90 2.49 10.79
C SER A 166 6.98 3.42 11.99
N GLU A 167 6.36 4.59 11.93
CA GLU A 167 6.17 5.45 13.10
C GLU A 167 5.14 4.84 14.07
N SER A 168 4.13 4.14 13.54
CA SER A 168 3.14 3.43 14.35
C SER A 168 3.60 1.99 14.64
N GLN A 169 3.45 1.57 15.90
CA GLN A 169 3.63 0.16 16.30
C GLN A 169 2.29 -0.57 16.48
N ASP A 170 1.17 0.16 16.38
CA ASP A 170 -0.17 -0.36 16.61
C ASP A 170 -0.98 -0.53 15.31
N LEU A 171 -0.49 0.05 14.20
CA LEU A 171 -1.09 -0.06 12.87
C LEU A 171 -0.08 -0.62 11.85
N PRO A 172 -0.55 -1.34 10.82
CA PRO A 172 0.30 -1.77 9.72
C PRO A 172 0.88 -0.57 8.96
N ALA A 173 2.17 -0.64 8.64
CA ALA A 173 2.83 0.40 7.85
C ALA A 173 2.54 0.32 6.36
N TYR A 174 2.08 -0.86 5.88
CA TYR A 174 1.70 -1.07 4.50
C TYR A 174 0.24 -1.54 4.46
N MET A 175 -0.66 -0.60 4.18
CA MET A 175 -2.09 -0.84 4.04
C MET A 175 -2.50 -0.92 2.57
N VAL A 176 -3.44 -1.81 2.28
CA VAL A 176 -3.99 -2.05 0.94
C VAL A 176 -5.50 -1.88 0.99
N LEU A 177 -5.99 -0.82 0.33
CA LEU A 177 -7.40 -0.50 0.25
C LEU A 177 -7.99 -1.16 -1.00
N THR A 178 -8.68 -2.30 -0.83
CA THR A 178 -9.16 -3.10 -1.97
C THR A 178 -10.52 -2.65 -2.49
N ASP A 179 -10.78 -2.93 -3.77
CA ASP A 179 -12.08 -2.71 -4.41
C ASP A 179 -13.11 -3.79 -4.02
N PRO A 180 -14.40 -3.45 -3.82
CA PRO A 180 -15.45 -4.42 -3.48
C PRO A 180 -15.76 -5.38 -4.63
N GLY A 181 -15.46 -5.00 -5.88
CA GLY A 181 -15.54 -5.88 -7.04
C GLY A 181 -14.49 -6.99 -7.06
N GLY A 182 -13.49 -6.92 -6.16
CA GLY A 182 -12.47 -7.93 -5.98
C GLY A 182 -11.05 -7.39 -6.13
N HIS A 183 -10.08 -8.30 -5.99
CA HIS A 183 -8.67 -7.94 -6.15
C HIS A 183 -8.35 -7.63 -7.63
N PRO A 184 -7.37 -6.74 -7.89
CA PRO A 184 -6.84 -6.55 -9.23
C PRO A 184 -6.28 -7.86 -9.81
N VAL A 185 -6.05 -7.88 -11.13
CA VAL A 185 -5.35 -8.97 -11.82
C VAL A 185 -4.03 -9.28 -11.08
N ASP A 186 -3.66 -10.56 -11.00
CA ASP A 186 -2.54 -11.08 -10.17
C ASP A 186 -2.80 -11.11 -8.64
N GLY A 187 -3.96 -10.61 -8.19
CA GLY A 187 -4.47 -10.83 -6.84
C GLY A 187 -3.57 -10.27 -5.75
N VAL A 188 -3.29 -11.09 -4.73
CA VAL A 188 -2.48 -10.71 -3.55
C VAL A 188 -1.02 -10.45 -3.87
N HIS A 189 -0.52 -10.86 -5.05
CA HIS A 189 0.85 -10.61 -5.48
C HIS A 189 1.14 -9.11 -5.65
N ASN A 190 0.10 -8.28 -5.83
CA ASN A 190 0.24 -6.83 -5.99
C ASN A 190 0.70 -6.10 -4.73
N TRP A 191 0.69 -6.78 -3.58
CA TRP A 191 1.17 -6.25 -2.30
C TRP A 191 1.94 -7.30 -1.49
N THR A 192 2.63 -8.21 -2.19
CA THR A 192 3.42 -9.25 -1.54
C THR A 192 4.75 -8.72 -0.98
N ASN A 193 5.15 -9.28 0.16
CA ASN A 193 6.50 -9.16 0.73
C ASN A 193 7.53 -10.07 0.03
N GLY A 194 7.10 -10.95 -0.87
CA GLY A 194 8.00 -11.88 -1.56
C GLY A 194 8.79 -12.76 -0.58
N TRP A 195 10.11 -12.75 -0.70
CA TRP A 195 11.03 -13.46 0.20
C TRP A 195 11.40 -12.67 1.46
N MET A 196 10.87 -11.46 1.67
CA MET A 196 11.07 -10.74 2.93
C MET A 196 10.27 -11.39 4.06
N PRO A 197 10.57 -11.10 5.33
CA PRO A 197 9.75 -11.54 6.45
C PRO A 197 8.27 -11.13 6.29
N PRO A 198 7.30 -11.96 6.77
CA PRO A 198 5.87 -11.66 6.73
C PRO A 198 5.45 -10.30 7.32
N LEU A 199 6.29 -9.73 8.19
CA LEU A 199 6.08 -8.42 8.80
C LEU A 199 5.91 -7.28 7.77
N PHE A 200 6.46 -7.43 6.56
CA PHE A 200 6.41 -6.42 5.49
C PHE A 200 5.28 -6.67 4.47
N GLN A 201 4.42 -7.67 4.71
CA GLN A 201 3.29 -7.99 3.84
C GLN A 201 2.22 -6.90 3.91
N GLY A 202 1.67 -6.52 2.75
CA GLY A 202 0.56 -5.58 2.69
C GLY A 202 -0.66 -6.12 3.43
N THR A 203 -1.18 -5.32 4.37
CA THR A 203 -2.37 -5.64 5.15
C THR A 203 -3.60 -5.10 4.43
N VAL A 204 -4.50 -6.01 4.05
CA VAL A 204 -5.73 -5.66 3.32
C VAL A 204 -6.78 -5.08 4.27
N LEU A 205 -7.26 -3.90 3.92
CA LEU A 205 -8.48 -3.32 4.48
C LEU A 205 -9.63 -3.61 3.52
N ARG A 206 -10.62 -4.37 3.97
CA ARG A 206 -11.79 -4.67 3.15
C ARG A 206 -12.72 -3.46 3.08
N PRO A 207 -13.45 -3.27 1.97
CA PRO A 207 -14.41 -2.18 1.83
C PRO A 207 -15.68 -2.39 2.68
N THR A 208 -15.88 -3.60 3.22
CA THR A 208 -17.05 -3.96 4.03
C THR A 208 -16.66 -4.60 5.35
N GLU A 209 -17.52 -4.42 6.35
CA GLU A 209 -17.31 -4.98 7.69
C GLU A 209 -17.33 -6.52 7.70
N PRO A 210 -16.55 -7.16 8.60
CA PRO A 210 -15.53 -6.58 9.47
C PRO A 210 -14.26 -6.16 8.69
N ARG A 211 -13.89 -4.88 8.55
CA ARG A 211 -12.86 -4.43 7.58
C ARG A 211 -11.51 -5.17 7.69
N ILE A 212 -11.14 -5.58 8.90
CA ILE A 212 -10.03 -6.50 9.19
C ILE A 212 -10.62 -7.74 9.88
N LEU A 213 -10.27 -8.92 9.38
CA LEU A 213 -10.76 -10.19 9.94
C LEU A 213 -10.16 -10.46 11.32
N ASN A 214 -10.91 -11.18 12.15
CA ASN A 214 -10.44 -11.76 13.42
C ASN A 214 -9.90 -10.74 14.45
N LEU A 215 -10.29 -9.46 14.35
CA LEU A 215 -9.97 -8.46 15.38
C LEU A 215 -10.76 -8.68 16.69
N GLN A 216 -11.91 -9.34 16.64
CA GLN A 216 -12.71 -9.60 17.83
C GLN A 216 -12.54 -11.07 18.27
N PRO A 217 -12.09 -11.34 19.51
CA PRO A 217 -12.04 -12.70 20.03
C PRO A 217 -13.47 -13.24 20.22
N PRO A 218 -13.68 -14.57 20.07
CA PRO A 218 -14.97 -15.18 20.38
C PRO A 218 -15.44 -14.83 21.79
N ALA A 219 -16.73 -14.51 21.95
CA ALA A 219 -17.27 -14.01 23.22
C ALA A 219 -16.97 -14.95 24.42
N HIS A 220 -16.97 -16.26 24.19
CA HIS A 220 -16.70 -17.27 25.23
C HIS A 220 -15.21 -17.38 25.64
N LEU A 221 -14.29 -16.79 24.87
CA LEU A 221 -12.85 -16.77 25.20
C LEU A 221 -12.41 -15.42 25.76
N LYS A 222 -13.24 -14.38 25.68
CA LYS A 222 -12.87 -13.01 26.06
C LYS A 222 -12.46 -12.92 27.54
N GLY A 223 -11.44 -12.12 27.82
CA GLY A 223 -10.95 -11.86 29.18
C GLY A 223 -9.82 -12.80 29.58
N GLU A 224 -9.91 -13.39 30.78
CA GLU A 224 -8.84 -14.17 31.39
C GLU A 224 -8.46 -15.42 30.58
N LEU A 225 -9.45 -16.12 29.99
CA LEU A 225 -9.22 -17.31 29.17
C LEU A 225 -8.36 -17.00 27.94
N GLN A 226 -8.64 -15.88 27.25
CA GLN A 226 -7.81 -15.41 26.13
C GLN A 226 -6.39 -15.13 26.60
N GLN A 227 -6.22 -14.46 27.75
CA GLN A 227 -4.90 -14.10 28.28
C GLN A 227 -4.08 -15.35 28.63
N GLN A 228 -4.70 -16.35 29.27
CA GLN A 228 -4.05 -17.61 29.60
C GLN A 228 -3.64 -18.38 28.34
N ASN A 229 -4.52 -18.46 27.33
CA ASN A 229 -4.22 -19.10 26.06
C ASN A 229 -3.07 -18.40 25.31
N LEU A 230 -3.08 -17.06 25.26
CA LEU A 230 -2.01 -16.28 24.63
C LEU A 230 -0.70 -16.40 25.41
N ALA A 231 -0.74 -16.49 26.74
CA ALA A 231 0.45 -16.71 27.57
C ALA A 231 1.08 -18.07 27.31
N LEU A 232 0.27 -19.13 27.22
CA LEU A 232 0.71 -20.48 26.87
C LEU A 232 1.30 -20.53 25.46
N LEU A 233 0.61 -19.93 24.47
CA LEU A 233 1.12 -19.80 23.10
C LEU A 233 2.47 -19.08 23.08
N GLY A 234 2.60 -17.98 23.83
CA GLY A 234 3.87 -17.25 23.96
C GLY A 234 4.99 -18.11 24.56
N GLN A 235 4.68 -18.99 25.52
CA GLN A 235 5.66 -19.92 26.08
C GLN A 235 6.09 -20.97 25.06
N LEU A 236 5.15 -21.57 24.33
CA LEU A 236 5.44 -22.56 23.28
C LEU A 236 6.30 -21.95 22.17
N ASN A 237 5.97 -20.73 21.77
CA ASN A 237 6.71 -19.96 20.78
C ASN A 237 8.17 -19.70 21.21
N ARG A 238 8.40 -19.28 22.47
CA ARG A 238 9.75 -19.09 23.01
C ARG A 238 10.55 -20.39 23.03
N ASN A 239 9.95 -21.47 23.53
CA ASN A 239 10.61 -22.79 23.55
C ASN A 239 11.00 -23.26 22.14
N HIS A 240 10.14 -23.01 21.14
CA HIS A 240 10.45 -23.36 19.75
C HIS A 240 11.60 -22.53 19.19
N SER A 241 11.58 -21.21 19.41
CA SER A 241 12.66 -20.29 18.98
C SER A 241 14.00 -20.69 19.60
N GLU A 242 14.04 -21.03 20.88
CA GLU A 242 15.25 -21.53 21.56
C GLU A 242 15.82 -22.81 20.94
N GLN A 243 14.95 -23.68 20.41
CA GLN A 243 15.33 -24.93 19.75
C GLN A 243 15.78 -24.76 18.29
N HIS A 244 15.41 -23.65 17.64
CA HIS A 244 15.67 -23.40 16.21
C HIS A 244 16.40 -22.05 15.99
N PRO A 245 17.62 -21.89 16.55
CA PRO A 245 18.36 -20.63 16.41
C PRO A 245 18.65 -20.33 14.94
N GLY A 246 18.20 -19.16 14.47
CA GLY A 246 18.37 -18.69 13.09
C GLY A 246 17.13 -18.80 12.21
N GLU A 247 16.05 -19.46 12.67
CA GLU A 247 14.75 -19.45 11.97
C GLU A 247 13.93 -18.20 12.31
N THR A 248 14.10 -17.13 11.53
CA THR A 248 13.41 -15.84 11.76
C THR A 248 11.94 -15.84 11.32
N ASP A 249 11.49 -16.88 10.60
CA ASP A 249 10.12 -16.99 10.09
C ASP A 249 9.08 -17.06 11.22
N LEU A 250 9.37 -17.83 12.28
CA LEU A 250 8.49 -17.90 13.43
C LEU A 250 8.41 -16.55 14.16
N GLU A 251 9.56 -15.90 14.38
CA GLU A 251 9.62 -14.59 15.04
C GLU A 251 8.82 -13.53 14.27
N ALA A 252 8.94 -13.51 12.94
CA ALA A 252 8.18 -12.60 12.09
C ALA A 252 6.68 -12.88 12.16
N ARG A 253 6.26 -14.15 12.20
CA ARG A 253 4.84 -14.52 12.37
C ARG A 253 4.31 -14.11 13.74
N ILE A 254 5.10 -14.30 14.81
CA ILE A 254 4.75 -13.85 16.16
C ILE A 254 4.54 -12.34 16.17
N ALA A 255 5.48 -11.58 15.60
CA ALA A 255 5.38 -10.13 15.50
C ALA A 255 4.13 -9.67 14.73
N SER A 256 3.77 -10.36 13.64
CA SER A 256 2.52 -10.09 12.90
C SER A 256 1.27 -10.35 13.75
N TYR A 257 1.23 -11.42 14.55
CA TYR A 257 0.09 -11.68 15.44
C TYR A 257 0.00 -10.70 16.60
N GLU A 258 1.13 -10.29 17.17
CA GLU A 258 1.15 -9.26 18.20
C GLU A 258 0.70 -7.90 17.66
N LEU A 259 1.08 -7.55 16.42
CA LEU A 259 0.54 -6.39 15.72
C LEU A 259 -0.99 -6.51 15.58
N ALA A 260 -1.51 -7.64 15.13
CA ALA A 260 -2.96 -7.87 15.03
C ALA A 260 -3.68 -7.71 16.38
N ALA A 261 -3.04 -8.13 17.48
CA ALA A 261 -3.58 -7.92 18.83
C ALA A 261 -3.62 -6.42 19.21
N ARG A 262 -2.57 -5.65 18.89
CA ARG A 262 -2.55 -4.19 19.14
C ARG A 262 -3.56 -3.44 18.25
N MET A 263 -3.75 -3.90 17.02
CA MET A 263 -4.73 -3.37 16.08
C MET A 263 -6.17 -3.47 16.58
N GLN A 264 -6.50 -4.36 17.52
CA GLN A 264 -7.89 -4.54 17.98
C GLN A 264 -8.52 -3.25 18.52
N VAL A 265 -7.72 -2.35 19.10
CA VAL A 265 -8.19 -1.05 19.58
C VAL A 265 -7.85 0.04 18.56
N ALA A 266 -6.60 0.07 18.10
CA ALA A 266 -6.12 1.14 17.23
C ALA A 266 -6.81 1.16 15.87
N ALA A 267 -7.07 0.01 15.26
CA ALA A 267 -7.71 -0.05 13.95
C ALA A 267 -9.19 0.35 13.99
N THR A 268 -9.90 0.02 15.07
CA THR A 268 -11.30 0.47 15.21
C THR A 268 -11.38 2.00 15.30
N ALA A 269 -10.51 2.62 16.09
CA ALA A 269 -10.46 4.08 16.17
C ALA A 269 -10.00 4.72 14.84
N ALA A 270 -9.01 4.13 14.16
CA ALA A 270 -8.47 4.67 12.91
C ALA A 270 -9.46 4.62 11.73
N LEU A 271 -10.43 3.71 11.77
CA LEU A 271 -11.42 3.50 10.70
C LEU A 271 -12.77 4.15 10.99
N ASP A 272 -12.92 4.76 12.18
CA ASP A 272 -14.14 5.45 12.57
C ASP A 272 -14.12 6.90 12.08
N ILE A 273 -14.89 7.16 11.02
CA ILE A 273 -15.04 8.48 10.42
C ILE A 273 -16.25 9.25 10.99
N SER A 274 -16.92 8.73 12.03
CA SER A 274 -18.12 9.37 12.58
C SER A 274 -17.85 10.72 13.26
N ASP A 275 -16.62 10.94 13.69
CA ASP A 275 -16.14 12.20 14.27
C ASP A 275 -15.67 13.22 13.21
N GLU A 276 -15.67 12.87 11.92
CA GLU A 276 -15.26 13.77 10.84
C GLU A 276 -16.27 14.90 10.61
N SER A 277 -15.75 16.08 10.26
CA SER A 277 -16.61 17.23 9.99
C SER A 277 -17.49 17.01 8.76
N GLU A 278 -18.69 17.58 8.74
CA GLU A 278 -19.58 17.53 7.57
C GLU A 278 -18.88 18.07 6.31
N SER A 279 -18.03 19.10 6.46
CA SER A 279 -17.25 19.65 5.37
C SER A 279 -16.22 18.65 4.80
N THR A 280 -15.57 17.86 5.66
CA THR A 280 -14.64 16.79 5.26
C THR A 280 -15.39 15.69 4.53
N LEU A 281 -16.49 15.21 5.11
CA LEU A 281 -17.31 14.15 4.53
C LEU A 281 -17.82 14.53 3.12
N LYS A 282 -18.23 15.78 2.96
CA LYS A 282 -18.64 16.34 1.66
C LYS A 282 -17.48 16.48 0.67
N MET A 283 -16.30 16.87 1.13
CA MET A 283 -15.09 16.96 0.29
C MET A 283 -14.71 15.58 -0.27
N TYR A 284 -14.85 14.53 0.52
CA TYR A 284 -14.62 13.14 0.11
C TYR A 284 -15.81 12.54 -0.68
N GLY A 285 -16.88 13.29 -0.89
CA GLY A 285 -18.06 12.85 -1.65
C GLY A 285 -18.82 11.71 -0.99
N ILE A 286 -18.81 11.61 0.34
CA ILE A 286 -19.48 10.53 1.08
C ILE A 286 -21.02 10.67 1.02
N ASP A 287 -21.50 11.86 0.66
CA ASP A 287 -22.91 12.18 0.44
C ASP A 287 -23.45 11.75 -0.94
N GLN A 288 -22.58 11.37 -1.88
CA GLN A 288 -22.98 10.92 -3.22
C GLN A 288 -22.85 9.40 -3.38
N PRO A 289 -23.88 8.68 -3.87
CA PRO A 289 -23.84 7.23 -4.03
C PRO A 289 -22.64 6.70 -4.82
N GLU A 290 -22.18 7.45 -5.82
CA GLU A 290 -21.12 7.08 -6.76
C GLU A 290 -19.72 7.13 -6.11
N THR A 291 -19.50 8.07 -5.19
CA THR A 291 -18.19 8.29 -4.54
C THR A 291 -18.16 7.80 -3.11
N LYS A 292 -19.31 7.57 -2.48
CA LYS A 292 -19.43 7.18 -1.08
C LYS A 292 -18.60 5.96 -0.73
N GLU A 293 -18.69 4.92 -1.54
CA GLU A 293 -17.96 3.69 -1.27
C GLU A 293 -16.45 3.97 -1.23
N TYR A 294 -15.90 4.63 -2.25
CA TYR A 294 -14.48 4.98 -2.32
C TYR A 294 -14.05 5.95 -1.20
N GLY A 295 -14.85 6.99 -0.92
CA GLY A 295 -14.58 7.98 0.12
C GLY A 295 -14.59 7.41 1.53
N THR A 296 -15.30 6.29 1.76
CA THR A 296 -15.30 5.57 3.04
C THR A 296 -14.23 4.49 3.16
N ARG A 297 -13.35 4.31 2.15
CA ARG A 297 -12.24 3.35 2.23
C ARG A 297 -11.05 3.85 3.07
N CYS A 298 -11.06 5.12 3.45
CA CYS A 298 -10.09 5.74 4.33
C CYS A 298 -10.15 5.17 5.75
#